data_AF-A0A534BAM2-F1
#
_entry.id   AF-A0A534BAM2-F1
#
_cell.length_a   1.000
_cell.length_b   1.000
_cell.length_c   1.000
_cell.angle_alpha   90.00
_cell.angle_beta   90.00
_cell.angle_gamma   90.00
#
_symmetry.space_group_name_H-M   'P 1'
#
loop_
_entity.id
_entity.type
_entity.pdbx_description
1 polymer ?
#
loop_
_entity_poly.entity_id
_entity_poly.type
_entity_poly.pdbx_seq_one_letter_code
_entity_poly.pdbx_strand_id
1 'polypeptide(L)'
;MTVRRLRLAALCSMAVLSVHACATSRARFPTQRYLPVSSAMHAWGKLELDDKHLRLAALTGEMKLQYAGRMPEMEGSDLSSASVYRVKNADKYFKQNIAAQRLCAEPVRWVAVGSRNGAPAWSGEIWLTLLTIDDWTRHAAQGVKSCASGTYVISSDEASRGEHER
;
A
#
# COMPACT_ATOMS: atom_id res chain seq x y z
N MET A 1 54.28 36.40 28.43
CA MET A 1 53.08 36.69 27.61
C MET A 1 52.32 35.40 27.34
N THR A 2 51.14 35.29 27.98
CA THR A 2 49.89 34.62 27.57
C THR A 2 49.82 33.18 27.03
N VAL A 3 49.21 32.33 27.86
CA VAL A 3 48.55 31.05 27.56
C VAL A 3 47.34 31.21 26.61
N ARG A 4 47.18 30.34 25.60
CA ARG A 4 45.90 30.04 24.92
C ARG A 4 45.88 28.55 24.53
N ARG A 5 45.29 27.67 25.36
CA ARG A 5 43.87 27.26 25.45
C ARG A 5 43.41 26.30 24.34
N LEU A 6 43.04 25.12 24.83
CA LEU A 6 42.39 23.97 24.20
C LEU A 6 40.97 24.27 23.65
N ARG A 7 40.54 23.38 22.72
CA ARG A 7 39.18 22.94 22.36
C ARG A 7 38.33 23.83 21.44
N LEU A 8 37.82 23.22 20.36
CA LEU A 8 36.45 23.33 19.81
C LEU A 8 36.42 22.52 18.50
N ALA A 9 35.45 21.68 18.15
CA ALA A 9 34.40 20.98 18.84
C ALA A 9 33.89 19.91 17.85
N ALA A 10 33.55 18.73 18.35
CA ALA A 10 32.91 17.67 17.60
C ALA A 10 31.47 18.07 17.24
N LEU A 11 31.20 18.41 15.98
CA LEU A 11 29.85 18.66 15.49
C LEU A 11 29.76 18.26 14.02
N CYS A 12 29.60 16.97 13.73
CA CYS A 12 29.13 16.53 12.42
C CYS A 12 28.55 15.12 12.48
N SER A 13 27.53 14.89 13.31
CA SER A 13 26.82 13.59 13.32
C SER A 13 25.36 13.71 13.75
N MET A 14 24.61 14.71 13.27
CA MET A 14 23.16 14.80 13.50
C MET A 14 22.33 14.98 12.22
N ALA A 15 22.86 14.66 11.04
CA ALA A 15 22.14 14.85 9.78
C ALA A 15 21.63 13.55 9.10
N VAL A 16 21.69 12.39 9.77
CA VAL A 16 21.33 11.10 9.15
C VAL A 16 19.97 10.54 9.63
N LEU A 17 19.35 11.15 10.66
CA LEU A 17 18.13 10.61 11.28
C LEU A 17 16.81 11.04 10.60
N SER A 18 16.81 12.07 9.76
CA SER A 18 15.57 12.62 9.19
C SER A 18 15.11 11.92 7.91
N VAL A 19 15.98 11.23 7.17
CA VAL A 19 15.61 10.59 5.89
C VAL A 19 14.92 9.23 6.10
N HIS A 20 15.13 8.59 7.25
CA HIS A 20 14.54 7.28 7.55
C HIS A 20 13.06 7.36 7.93
N ALA A 21 12.59 8.47 8.51
CA ALA A 21 11.22 8.61 9.00
C ALA A 21 10.18 8.53 7.87
N CYS A 22 10.48 9.09 6.69
CA CYS A 22 9.56 9.07 5.55
C CYS A 22 9.37 7.67 4.93
N ALA A 23 10.35 6.77 5.06
CA ALA A 23 10.25 5.40 4.56
C ALA A 23 9.55 4.46 5.57
N THR A 24 9.77 4.66 6.88
CA THR A 24 9.14 3.82 7.93
C THR A 24 7.62 3.99 7.98
N SER A 25 7.14 5.19 7.64
CA SER A 25 5.74 5.59 7.71
C SER A 25 4.82 4.84 6.71
N ARG A 26 5.34 4.41 5.55
CA ARG A 26 4.57 3.61 4.57
C ARG A 26 4.48 2.14 4.95
N ALA A 27 5.49 1.65 5.66
CA ALA A 27 5.58 0.24 6.06
C ALA A 27 4.77 -0.06 7.33
N ARG A 28 4.27 0.95 8.04
CA ARG A 28 3.45 0.81 9.25
C ARG A 28 2.41 1.92 9.31
N PHE A 29 1.15 1.57 9.30
CA PHE A 29 0.04 2.51 9.40
C PHE A 29 -1.16 1.84 10.09
N PRO A 30 -2.02 2.62 10.77
CA PRO A 30 -3.20 2.06 11.42
C PRO A 30 -4.21 1.56 10.40
N THR A 31 -5.08 0.63 10.79
CA THR A 31 -6.16 0.15 9.93
C THR A 31 -7.02 1.30 9.42
N GLN A 32 -7.12 1.38 8.10
CA GLN A 32 -7.95 2.34 7.38
C GLN A 32 -9.14 1.62 6.75
N ARG A 33 -10.28 2.30 6.70
CA ARG A 33 -11.50 1.79 6.07
C ARG A 33 -11.86 2.62 4.86
N TYR A 34 -12.18 1.95 3.76
CA TYR A 34 -12.54 2.60 2.51
C TYR A 34 -13.83 2.04 1.91
N LEU A 35 -14.51 2.88 1.16
CA LEU A 35 -15.73 2.60 0.41
C LEU A 35 -15.40 2.47 -1.09
N PRO A 36 -16.01 1.50 -1.79
CA PRO A 36 -15.81 1.32 -3.22
C PRO A 36 -16.41 2.48 -4.03
N VAL A 37 -15.70 2.96 -5.05
CA VAL A 37 -16.20 4.07 -5.90
C VAL A 37 -16.98 3.57 -7.11
N SER A 38 -16.52 2.49 -7.76
CA SER A 38 -17.12 1.98 -8.99
C SER A 38 -18.00 0.75 -8.76
N SER A 39 -18.97 0.50 -9.64
CA SER A 39 -19.84 -0.69 -9.57
C SER A 39 -19.05 -2.01 -9.56
N ALA A 40 -17.92 -2.06 -10.27
CA ALA A 40 -17.01 -3.20 -10.24
C ALA A 40 -16.44 -3.45 -8.83
N MET A 41 -16.11 -2.39 -8.08
CA MET A 41 -15.60 -2.49 -6.71
C MET A 41 -16.70 -2.80 -5.69
N HIS A 42 -17.96 -2.45 -5.97
CA HIS A 42 -19.08 -2.79 -5.08
C HIS A 42 -19.23 -4.30 -4.91
N ALA A 43 -18.88 -5.09 -5.94
CA ALA A 43 -18.84 -6.55 -5.86
C ALA A 43 -17.77 -7.08 -4.88
N TRP A 44 -16.77 -6.27 -4.52
CA TRP A 44 -15.69 -6.62 -3.59
C TRP A 44 -15.99 -6.11 -2.17
N GLY A 45 -16.93 -5.18 -2.05
CA GLY A 45 -17.39 -4.60 -0.80
C GLY A 45 -16.44 -3.55 -0.24
N LYS A 46 -16.68 -3.17 1.02
CA LYS A 46 -15.80 -2.25 1.76
C LYS A 46 -14.41 -2.84 1.91
N LEU A 47 -13.40 -1.98 1.91
CA LEU A 47 -12.00 -2.35 2.09
C LEU A 47 -11.54 -1.95 3.48
N GLU A 48 -10.89 -2.87 4.18
CA GLU A 48 -10.05 -2.55 5.34
C GLU A 48 -8.60 -2.88 5.02
N LEU A 49 -7.70 -1.96 5.32
CA LEU A 49 -6.30 -2.04 4.96
C LEU A 49 -5.42 -1.56 6.11
N ASP A 50 -4.45 -2.39 6.50
CA ASP A 50 -3.33 -2.00 7.36
C ASP A 50 -2.00 -2.48 6.75
N ASP A 51 -0.89 -2.34 7.48
CA ASP A 51 0.44 -2.72 6.99
C ASP A 51 0.65 -4.24 6.79
N LYS A 52 -0.27 -5.05 7.30
CA LYS A 52 -0.19 -6.52 7.37
C LYS A 52 -1.42 -7.23 6.84
N HIS A 53 -2.53 -6.55 6.64
CA HIS A 53 -3.80 -7.16 6.27
C HIS A 53 -4.56 -6.31 5.25
N LEU A 54 -5.21 -7.01 4.33
CA LEU A 54 -6.24 -6.46 3.46
C LEU A 54 -7.48 -7.33 3.55
N ARG A 55 -8.61 -6.71 3.87
CA ARG A 55 -9.92 -7.36 3.94
C ARG A 55 -10.89 -6.69 2.98
N LEU A 56 -11.52 -7.51 2.14
CA LEU A 56 -12.60 -7.11 1.25
C LEU A 56 -13.90 -7.68 1.82
N ALA A 57 -14.86 -6.83 2.16
CA ALA A 57 -16.04 -7.23 2.93
C ALA A 57 -16.95 -8.23 2.21
N ALA A 58 -16.88 -8.32 0.87
CA ALA A 58 -17.61 -9.33 0.10
C ALA A 58 -16.94 -10.70 0.09
N LEU A 59 -15.72 -10.82 0.63
CA LEU A 59 -14.93 -12.04 0.67
C LEU A 59 -14.69 -12.52 2.09
N THR A 60 -14.44 -13.81 2.23
CA THR A 60 -14.19 -14.42 3.54
C THR A 60 -12.70 -14.37 3.89
N GLY A 61 -12.41 -13.84 5.08
CA GLY A 61 -11.06 -13.73 5.61
C GLY A 61 -10.29 -12.52 5.05
N GLU A 62 -8.97 -12.54 5.23
CA GLU A 62 -8.07 -11.45 4.87
C GLU A 62 -6.85 -11.95 4.11
N MET A 63 -6.31 -11.10 3.23
CA MET A 63 -4.98 -11.28 2.66
C MET A 63 -3.95 -10.82 3.69
N LYS A 64 -2.94 -11.66 3.97
CA LYS A 64 -1.80 -11.33 4.83
C LYS A 64 -0.71 -10.69 3.99
N LEU A 65 -0.43 -9.42 4.25
CA LEU A 65 0.48 -8.57 3.51
C LEU A 65 1.89 -8.60 4.11
N GLN A 66 2.89 -8.50 3.24
CA GLN A 66 4.26 -8.14 3.58
C GLN A 66 4.70 -7.04 2.64
N TYR A 67 5.02 -5.85 3.16
CA TYR A 67 5.57 -4.77 2.36
C TYR A 67 6.81 -5.24 1.60
N ALA A 68 6.81 -5.05 0.29
CA ALA A 68 7.85 -5.50 -0.63
C ALA A 68 8.63 -4.32 -1.25
N GLY A 69 8.20 -3.10 -0.98
CA GLY A 69 8.79 -1.88 -1.52
C GLY A 69 7.78 -1.09 -2.34
N ARG A 70 8.33 -0.28 -3.25
CA ARG A 70 7.55 0.48 -4.23
C ARG A 70 7.56 -0.26 -5.55
N MET A 71 6.52 -0.09 -6.34
CA MET A 71 6.57 -0.46 -7.77
C MET A 71 7.74 0.33 -8.40
N PRO A 72 8.59 -0.29 -9.25
CA PRO A 72 9.60 0.45 -9.99
C PRO A 72 8.95 1.63 -10.72
N GLU A 73 9.70 2.70 -10.95
CA GLU A 73 9.22 3.94 -11.55
C GLU A 73 8.56 3.68 -12.91
N MET A 74 7.24 3.47 -12.89
CA MET A 74 6.44 3.47 -14.09
C MET A 74 6.16 4.92 -14.46
N GLU A 75 7.13 5.61 -15.04
CA GLU A 75 6.88 6.94 -15.57
C GLU A 75 5.60 6.93 -16.43
N GLY A 76 4.62 7.76 -16.05
CA GLY A 76 3.35 7.90 -16.77
C GLY A 76 2.20 6.97 -16.36
N SER A 77 2.30 6.17 -15.30
CA SER A 77 1.14 5.43 -14.76
C SER A 77 0.71 5.86 -13.36
N ASP A 78 -0.58 5.67 -13.04
CA ASP A 78 -1.18 5.94 -11.72
C ASP A 78 -0.55 5.11 -10.57
N LEU A 79 0.27 4.10 -10.91
CA LEU A 79 0.92 3.20 -9.95
C LEU A 79 2.44 3.45 -9.82
N SER A 80 2.98 4.47 -10.48
CA SER A 80 4.39 4.90 -10.42
C SER A 80 4.93 5.15 -9.00
N SER A 81 4.03 5.35 -8.04
CA SER A 81 4.33 5.58 -6.62
C SER A 81 3.64 4.58 -5.68
N ALA A 82 3.07 3.50 -6.23
CA ALA A 82 2.31 2.54 -5.45
C ALA A 82 3.20 1.79 -4.44
N SER A 83 2.66 1.59 -3.24
CA SER A 83 3.22 0.67 -2.26
C SER A 83 2.82 -0.76 -2.63
N VAL A 84 3.79 -1.66 -2.70
CA VAL A 84 3.58 -3.04 -3.12
C VAL A 84 3.73 -3.97 -1.94
N TYR A 85 2.80 -4.91 -1.82
CA TYR A 85 2.74 -5.90 -0.77
C TYR A 85 2.67 -7.30 -1.37
N ARG A 86 3.50 -8.21 -0.86
CA ARG A 86 3.40 -9.65 -1.13
C ARG A 86 2.26 -10.23 -0.31
N VAL A 87 1.42 -11.08 -0.92
CA VAL A 87 0.36 -11.81 -0.23
C VAL A 87 0.90 -13.15 0.27
N LYS A 88 1.09 -13.27 1.58
CA LYS A 88 1.70 -14.44 2.23
C LYS A 88 0.83 -15.67 2.24
N ASN A 89 -0.49 -15.50 2.26
CA ASN A 89 -1.47 -16.58 2.31
C ASN A 89 -2.25 -16.73 0.99
N ALA A 90 -1.67 -16.32 -0.14
CA ALA A 90 -2.33 -16.24 -1.44
C ALA A 90 -3.14 -17.49 -1.80
N ASP A 91 -2.52 -18.68 -1.73
CA ASP A 91 -3.17 -19.94 -2.10
C ASP A 91 -4.32 -20.31 -1.16
N LYS A 92 -4.14 -20.09 0.15
CA LYS A 92 -5.17 -20.35 1.16
C LYS A 92 -6.36 -19.41 0.95
N TYR A 93 -6.09 -18.12 0.77
CA TYR A 93 -7.11 -17.10 0.57
C TYR A 93 -7.89 -17.33 -0.73
N PHE A 94 -7.20 -17.68 -1.81
CA PHE A 94 -7.82 -18.02 -3.10
C PHE A 94 -8.74 -19.24 -2.98
N LYS A 95 -8.25 -20.36 -2.43
CA LYS A 95 -9.06 -21.57 -2.23
C LYS A 95 -10.31 -21.31 -1.38
N GLN A 96 -10.18 -20.49 -0.34
CA GLN A 96 -11.30 -20.13 0.54
C GLN A 96 -12.40 -19.36 -0.18
N ASN A 97 -12.07 -18.63 -1.25
CA ASN A 97 -12.97 -17.72 -1.91
C ASN A 97 -13.29 -18.12 -3.36
N ILE A 98 -12.82 -19.28 -3.86
CA ILE A 98 -12.92 -19.67 -5.27
C ILE A 98 -14.35 -19.64 -5.84
N ALA A 99 -15.36 -19.99 -5.04
CA ALA A 99 -16.76 -19.99 -5.44
C ALA A 99 -17.38 -18.57 -5.49
N ALA A 100 -16.83 -17.63 -4.72
CA ALA A 100 -17.28 -16.24 -4.64
C ALA A 100 -16.40 -15.30 -5.48
N GLN A 101 -15.18 -15.73 -5.84
CA GLN A 101 -14.21 -14.91 -6.55
C GLN A 101 -14.42 -14.95 -8.05
N ARG A 102 -14.84 -13.80 -8.58
CA ARG A 102 -14.61 -13.39 -9.98
C ARG A 102 -13.44 -12.41 -10.12
N LEU A 103 -12.61 -12.25 -9.07
CA LEU A 103 -11.53 -11.25 -9.04
C LEU A 103 -10.43 -11.58 -10.03
N CYS A 104 -9.79 -12.73 -9.84
CA CYS A 104 -8.65 -13.19 -10.62
C CYS A 104 -8.81 -14.69 -10.86
N ALA A 105 -8.42 -15.16 -12.03
CA ALA A 105 -8.45 -16.60 -12.37
C ALA A 105 -7.42 -17.41 -11.57
N GLU A 106 -6.44 -16.73 -10.97
CA GLU A 106 -5.34 -17.32 -10.21
C GLU A 106 -5.14 -16.59 -8.87
N PRO A 107 -4.42 -17.21 -7.91
CA PRO A 107 -4.09 -16.56 -6.65
C PRO A 107 -3.40 -15.20 -6.83
N VAL A 108 -3.94 -14.19 -6.14
CA VAL A 108 -3.31 -12.87 -6.04
C VAL A 108 -2.06 -12.98 -5.19
N ARG A 109 -0.92 -12.60 -5.76
CA ARG A 109 0.41 -12.75 -5.15
C ARG A 109 0.99 -11.42 -4.72
N TRP A 110 0.59 -10.33 -5.38
CA TRP A 110 0.91 -8.97 -4.96
C TRP A 110 -0.33 -8.09 -4.97
N VAL A 111 -0.31 -7.12 -4.07
CA VAL A 111 -1.25 -6.01 -4.01
C VAL A 111 -0.45 -4.72 -4.16
N ALA A 112 -0.83 -3.88 -5.12
CA ALA A 112 -0.30 -2.55 -5.27
C ALA A 112 -1.37 -1.54 -4.82
N VAL A 113 -0.97 -0.60 -3.98
CA VAL A 113 -1.83 0.47 -3.48
C VAL A 113 -1.22 1.81 -3.86
N GLY A 114 -1.89 2.52 -4.77
CA GLY A 114 -1.53 3.85 -5.25
C GLY A 114 -2.41 4.94 -4.63
N SER A 115 -1.96 6.18 -4.76
CA SER A 115 -2.73 7.39 -4.45
C SER A 115 -2.13 8.57 -5.22
N ARG A 116 -2.90 9.64 -5.44
CA ARG A 116 -2.45 10.80 -6.22
C ARG A 116 -1.16 11.43 -5.66
N ASN A 117 -0.96 11.32 -4.35
CA ASN A 117 0.19 11.92 -3.65
C ASN A 117 1.30 10.89 -3.35
N GLY A 118 1.19 9.65 -3.83
CA GLY A 118 2.19 8.59 -3.65
C GLY A 118 2.37 8.07 -2.22
N ALA A 119 1.49 8.43 -1.29
CA ALA A 119 1.45 7.91 0.07
C ALA A 119 0.06 7.27 0.32
N PRO A 120 -0.10 5.97 0.01
CA PRO A 120 -1.42 5.34 -0.04
C PRO A 120 -2.10 5.20 1.33
N ALA A 121 -1.32 4.99 2.39
CA ALA A 121 -1.83 4.70 3.73
C ALA A 121 -2.62 5.84 4.40
N TRP A 122 -2.54 7.07 3.89
CA TRP A 122 -3.17 8.26 4.48
C TRP A 122 -3.92 9.11 3.46
N SER A 123 -4.19 8.55 2.28
CA SER A 123 -4.85 9.27 1.20
C SER A 123 -6.35 9.08 1.28
N GLY A 124 -7.10 10.16 1.07
CA GLY A 124 -8.56 10.11 1.04
C GLY A 124 -9.11 9.29 -0.12
N GLU A 125 -8.32 9.08 -1.17
CA GLU A 125 -8.62 8.22 -2.30
C GLU A 125 -7.40 7.36 -2.63
N ILE A 126 -7.63 6.07 -2.92
CA ILE A 126 -6.60 5.11 -3.28
C ILE A 126 -7.01 4.30 -4.50
N TRP A 127 -5.99 3.86 -5.26
CA TRP A 127 -6.13 2.84 -6.30
C TRP A 127 -5.60 1.51 -5.78
N LEU A 128 -6.43 0.47 -5.82
CA LEU A 128 -6.08 -0.87 -5.43
C LEU A 128 -5.92 -1.73 -6.69
N THR A 129 -4.78 -2.39 -6.83
CA THR A 129 -4.48 -3.29 -7.94
C THR A 129 -4.03 -4.65 -7.41
N LEU A 130 -4.69 -5.71 -7.89
CA LEU A 130 -4.40 -7.11 -7.56
C LEU A 130 -3.63 -7.75 -8.71
N LEU A 131 -2.54 -8.45 -8.39
CA LEU A 131 -1.59 -8.99 -9.38
C LEU A 131 -1.34 -10.47 -9.13
N THR A 132 -1.48 -11.28 -10.17
CA THR A 132 -0.99 -12.68 -10.20
C THR A 132 0.52 -12.73 -10.50
N ILE A 133 1.12 -13.93 -10.50
CA ILE A 133 2.50 -14.14 -11.00
C ILE A 133 2.62 -13.69 -12.44
N ASP A 134 1.64 -14.06 -13.25
CA ASP A 134 1.57 -13.77 -14.65
C ASP A 134 1.47 -12.26 -14.94
N ASP A 135 0.70 -11.53 -14.14
CA ASP A 135 0.62 -10.07 -14.24
C ASP A 135 1.95 -9.41 -13.85
N TRP A 136 2.61 -9.92 -12.81
CA TRP A 136 3.89 -9.40 -12.34
C TRP A 136 5.04 -9.65 -13.32
N THR A 137 5.08 -10.81 -13.96
CA THR A 137 6.11 -11.14 -14.96
C THR A 137 5.91 -10.35 -16.26
N ARG A 138 4.68 -10.20 -16.73
CA ARG A 138 4.36 -9.36 -17.90
C ARG A 138 4.59 -7.86 -17.64
N HIS A 139 4.39 -7.41 -16.40
CA HIS A 139 4.67 -6.03 -15.98
C HIS A 139 6.11 -5.59 -16.28
N ALA A 140 7.10 -6.49 -16.13
CA ALA A 140 8.49 -6.19 -16.44
C ALA A 140 8.74 -5.90 -17.94
N ALA A 141 7.79 -6.23 -18.82
CA ALA A 141 7.98 -6.17 -20.27
C ALA A 141 7.02 -5.22 -21.01
N GLN A 142 5.77 -5.01 -20.55
CA GLN A 142 4.72 -4.40 -21.40
C GLN A 142 3.68 -3.50 -20.67
N GLY A 143 3.91 -3.11 -19.41
CA GLY A 143 2.97 -2.32 -18.61
C GLY A 143 1.94 -3.18 -17.83
N VAL A 144 1.19 -2.55 -16.91
CA VAL A 144 0.33 -3.28 -15.95
C VAL A 144 -0.98 -3.71 -16.61
N LYS A 145 -1.03 -4.96 -17.07
CA LYS A 145 -2.29 -5.71 -17.13
C LYS A 145 -2.46 -6.41 -15.79
N SER A 146 -3.36 -5.90 -14.95
CA SER A 146 -3.75 -6.53 -13.70
C SER A 146 -4.99 -7.40 -13.90
N CYS A 147 -5.09 -8.51 -13.19
CA CYS A 147 -6.33 -9.29 -13.16
C CYS A 147 -7.51 -8.49 -12.59
N ALA A 148 -7.26 -7.60 -11.63
CA ALA A 148 -8.29 -6.74 -11.06
C ALA A 148 -7.71 -5.41 -10.55
N SER A 149 -8.40 -4.29 -10.82
CA SER A 149 -8.05 -2.97 -10.27
C SER A 149 -9.29 -2.12 -10.02
N GLY A 150 -9.21 -1.18 -9.08
CA GLY A 150 -10.20 -0.12 -8.94
C GLY A 150 -9.96 0.85 -7.79
N THR A 151 -10.87 1.81 -7.64
CA THR A 151 -10.71 2.99 -6.78
C THR A 151 -11.57 2.89 -5.52
N TYR A 152 -11.02 3.37 -4.41
CA TYR A 152 -11.63 3.41 -3.09
C TYR A 152 -11.43 4.78 -2.44
N VAL A 153 -12.41 5.24 -1.66
CA VAL A 153 -12.34 6.49 -0.88
C VAL A 153 -12.45 6.21 0.61
N ILE A 154 -11.73 6.97 1.43
CA ILE A 154 -11.73 6.80 2.89
C ILE A 154 -13.15 6.96 3.44
N SER A 155 -13.55 6.11 4.37
CA SER A 155 -14.86 6.19 5.03
C SER A 155 -14.95 7.46 5.87
N SER A 156 -16.12 8.11 5.89
CA SER A 156 -16.38 9.33 6.67
C SER A 156 -15.99 9.19 8.15
N ASP A 157 -16.31 8.03 8.75
CA ASP A 157 -16.00 7.75 10.16
C ASP A 157 -14.50 7.73 10.44
N GLU A 158 -13.69 7.37 9.45
CA GLU A 158 -12.23 7.35 9.55
C GLU A 158 -11.64 8.74 9.22
N ALA A 159 -12.26 9.48 8.29
CA ALA A 159 -11.87 10.85 7.95
C ALA A 159 -11.98 11.79 9.16
N SER A 160 -13.06 11.67 9.96
CA SER A 160 -13.25 12.47 11.18
C SER A 160 -12.23 12.15 12.29
N ARG A 161 -11.70 10.93 12.31
CA ARG A 161 -10.70 10.48 13.30
C ARG A 161 -9.33 11.11 13.02
N GLY A 162 -8.97 11.24 11.73
CA GLY A 162 -7.72 11.84 11.30
C GLY A 162 -7.64 13.37 11.40
N GLU A 163 -8.76 14.07 11.57
CA GLU A 163 -8.79 15.52 11.87
C GLU A 163 -8.61 15.85 13.35
N HIS A 164 -8.92 14.91 14.25
CA HIS A 164 -8.80 15.11 15.70
C HIS A 164 -7.39 14.80 16.25
N GLU A 165 -6.57 14.08 15.47
CA GLU A 165 -5.19 13.69 15.83
C GLU A 165 -4.11 14.60 15.19
N ARG A 166 -4.51 15.71 14.54
CA ARG A 166 -3.60 16.70 13.93
C ARG A 166 -3.54 18.01 14.69
#